data_AF-A0A5E4D0N6-F1
#
_entry.id   AF-A0A5E4D0N6-F1
#
_cell.length_a   1.000
_cell.length_b   1.000
_cell.length_c   1.000
_cell.angle_alpha   90.00
_cell.angle_beta   90.00
_cell.angle_gamma   90.00
#
_symmetry.space_group_name_H-M   'P 1'
#
loop_
_entity.id
_entity.type
_entity.pdbx_description
1 polymer ?
#
loop_
_entity_poly.entity_id
_entity_poly.type
_entity_poly.pdbx_seq_one_letter_code
_entity_poly.pdbx_strand_id
1 'polypeptide(L)' 'HQDPAFFGQNSLLVKSSRHYLNIRYTLLPFLYTLFYKAHMFGETVARPVLH' A
#
# COMPACT_ATOMS: atom_id res chain seq x y z
N HIS A 1 -13.67 -11.13 14.58
CA HIS A 1 -12.99 -9.89 14.13
C HIS A 1 -11.97 -10.24 13.05
N GLN A 2 -11.59 -9.31 12.17
CA GLN A 2 -10.73 -9.56 11.00
C GLN A 2 -9.51 -8.62 10.95
N ASP A 3 -9.28 -7.83 12.00
CA ASP A 3 -8.06 -7.05 12.14
C ASP A 3 -6.84 -7.99 12.25
N PRO A 4 -5.67 -7.62 11.71
CA PRO A 4 -4.52 -8.51 11.71
C PRO A 4 -4.12 -8.98 13.11
N ALA A 5 -4.19 -8.12 14.13
CA ALA A 5 -3.79 -8.42 15.49
C ALA A 5 -4.64 -9.54 16.14
N PHE A 6 -5.90 -9.68 15.73
CA PHE A 6 -6.81 -10.76 16.16
C PHE A 6 -6.29 -12.17 15.84
N PHE A 7 -5.52 -12.34 14.76
CA PHE A 7 -4.97 -13.65 14.36
C PHE A 7 -3.78 -14.11 15.21
N GLY A 8 -3.37 -13.31 16.21
CA GLY A 8 -2.25 -13.57 17.10
C GLY A 8 -0.98 -12.85 16.66
N GLN A 9 -0.26 -12.24 17.61
CA GLN A 9 0.88 -11.35 17.35
C GLN A 9 2.04 -12.00 16.57
N ASN A 10 2.20 -13.31 16.73
CA ASN A 10 3.25 -14.09 16.07
C ASN A 10 2.76 -14.86 14.83
N SER A 11 1.50 -14.68 14.44
CA SER A 11 0.92 -15.36 13.28
C SER A 11 1.61 -14.96 11.99
N LEU A 12 1.61 -15.89 11.02
CA LEU A 12 2.10 -15.61 9.68
C LEU A 12 1.36 -14.41 9.05
N LEU A 13 0.06 -14.28 9.33
CA LEU A 13 -0.78 -13.19 8.85
C LEU A 13 -0.29 -11.83 9.39
N VAL A 14 -0.04 -11.70 10.70
CA VAL A 14 0.47 -10.44 11.28
C VAL A 14 1.84 -10.10 10.72
N LYS A 15 2.73 -11.09 10.59
CA LYS A 15 4.09 -10.88 10.05
C LYS A 15 4.06 -10.41 8.60
N SER A 16 3.29 -11.08 7.75
CA SER A 16 3.12 -10.71 6.34
C SER A 16 2.46 -9.33 6.19
N SER A 17 1.36 -9.08 6.94
CA SER A 17 0.65 -7.79 6.91
C SER A 17 1.57 -6.63 7.30
N ARG A 18 2.36 -6.79 8.38
CA ARG A 18 3.31 -5.78 8.84
C ARG A 18 4.41 -5.52 7.81
N HIS A 19 4.93 -6.58 7.19
CA HIS A 19 5.96 -6.46 6.16
C HIS A 19 5.48 -5.63 4.95
N TYR A 20 4.32 -5.97 4.38
CA TYR A 20 3.79 -5.23 3.22
C TYR A 20 3.29 -3.82 3.57
N LEU A 21 2.76 -3.61 4.78
CA LEU A 21 2.45 -2.26 5.24
C LEU A 21 3.72 -1.42 5.37
N ASN A 22 4.82 -1.95 5.92
CA ASN A 22 6.09 -1.24 5.97
C ASN A 22 6.58 -0.84 4.57
N ILE A 23 6.49 -1.74 3.58
CA ILE A 23 6.80 -1.41 2.17
C ILE A 23 5.91 -0.25 1.68
N ARG A 24 4.59 -0.32 1.92
CA ARG A 24 3.68 0.77 1.57
C ARG A 24 4.10 2.10 2.21
N TYR A 25 4.46 2.09 3.49
CA TYR A 25 4.92 3.28 4.22
C TYR A 25 6.23 3.83 3.65
N THR A 26 7.18 2.98 3.25
CA THR A 26 8.39 3.38 2.52
C THR A 26 8.08 4.03 1.17
N LEU A 27 7.06 3.55 0.47
CA LEU A 27 6.65 4.05 -0.85
C LEU A 27 5.71 5.27 -0.81
N LEU A 28 5.35 5.78 0.38
CA LEU A 28 4.43 6.92 0.49
C LEU A 28 4.89 8.19 -0.27
N PRO A 29 6.17 8.59 -0.27
CA PRO A 29 6.59 9.77 -1.03
C PRO A 29 6.36 9.60 -2.54
N PHE A 30 6.60 8.40 -3.08
CA PHE A 30 6.32 8.06 -4.47
C PHE A 30 4.82 8.08 -4.74
N LEU A 31 4.03 7.41 -3.90
CA LEU A 31 2.57 7.37 -4.03
C LEU A 31 1.96 8.78 -3.96
N TYR A 32 2.47 9.64 -3.09
CA TYR A 32 2.02 11.03 -2.95
C TYR A 32 2.38 11.87 -4.17
N THR A 33 3.53 11.62 -4.79
CA THR A 33 3.90 12.24 -6.07
C THR A 33 2.96 11.79 -7.19
N LEU A 34 2.54 10.53 -7.21
CA LEU A 34 1.51 10.06 -8.16
C LEU A 34 0.17 10.78 -7.95
N PHE A 35 -0.24 10.98 -6.70
CA PHE A 35 -1.45 11.78 -6.40
C PHE A 35 -1.33 13.24 -6.85
N TYR A 36 -0.16 13.86 -6.65
CA TYR A 36 0.11 15.19 -7.18
C TYR A 36 -0.07 15.25 -8.70
N LYS A 37 0.52 14.30 -9.44
CA LYS A 37 0.37 14.24 -10.90
C LYS A 37 -1.06 13.97 -11.34
N ALA A 38 -1.77 13.09 -10.63
CA ALA A 38 -3.18 12.82 -10.88
C ALA A 38 -4.04 14.09 -10.70
N HIS A 39 -3.78 14.85 -9.64
CA HIS A 39 -4.51 16.09 -9.34
C HIS A 39 -4.22 17.20 -10.35
N MET A 40 -2.95 17.40 -10.73
CA MET A 40 -2.54 18.50 -11.59
C MET A 40 -2.71 18.21 -13.09
N PHE A 41 -2.54 16.96 -13.51
CA PHE A 41 -2.43 16.58 -14.92
C PHE A 41 -3.39 15.46 -15.35
N GLY A 42 -4.23 14.95 -14.43
CA GLY A 42 -5.17 13.87 -14.73
C GLY A 42 -4.53 12.50 -14.96
N GLU A 43 -3.27 12.30 -14.53
CA GLU A 43 -2.62 10.98 -14.59
C GLU A 43 -3.28 9.94 -13.64
N THR A 44 -3.03 8.65 -13.88
CA THR A 44 -3.52 7.57 -13.00
C THR A 44 -2.51 7.21 -11.90
N VAL A 45 -2.97 6.97 -10.68
CA VAL A 45 -2.14 6.47 -9.56
C VAL A 45 -1.97 4.94 -9.62
N ALA A 46 -3.06 4.18 -9.64
CA ALA A 46 -3.05 2.76 -9.96
C ALA A 46 -3.30 2.59 -11.46
N ARG A 47 -2.33 2.02 -12.18
CA ARG A 47 -2.32 1.99 -13.66
C ARG A 47 -2.49 0.56 -14.18
N PRO A 48 -3.40 0.30 -15.15
CA PRO A 48 -3.49 -0.97 -15.85
C PRO A 48 -2.23 -1.29 -16.67
N VAL A 49 -1.88 -2.57 -16.81
CA VAL A 49 -0.71 -3.05 -17.59
C VAL A 49 -1.12 -3.52 -18.98
N LEU A 50 -2.08 -2.85 -19.63
CA LEU A 50 -2.61 -3.28 -20.94
C LEU A 50 -1.47 -3.66 -21.91
N HIS A 51 -1.56 -4.84 -22.54
CA HIS A 51 -0.71 -5.26 -23.66
C HIS A 51 -1.23 -4.66 -24.96
#